data_AF-A0A261TNA5-F1
#
_entry.id   AF-A0A261TNA5-F1
#
_cell.length_a   1.000
_cell.length_b   1.000
_cell.length_c   1.000
_cell.angle_alpha   90.00
_cell.angle_beta   90.00
_cell.angle_gamma   90.00
#
_symmetry.space_group_name_H-M   'P 1'
#
loop_
_entity.id
_entity.type
_entity.pdbx_description
1 polymer ?
#
loop_
_entity_poly.entity_id
_entity_poly.type
_entity_poly.pdbx_seq_one_letter_code
_entity_poly.pdbx_strand_id
1 'polypeptide(L)' 'MDAKGDYFAYAVCRTHDGQAWEVTTKQGCMYRLLDGCYLDHDEAAAAGVAWLLEKIDREPIGDEEAYR' A
#
# COMPACT_ATOMS: atom_id res chain seq x y z
N MET A 1 -5.40 19.89 -15.10
CA MET A 1 -4.73 18.59 -14.95
C MET A 1 -5.06 18.14 -13.54
N ASP A 2 -6.08 17.28 -13.41
CA ASP A 2 -6.55 16.78 -12.12
C ASP A 2 -5.52 15.78 -11.58
N ALA A 3 -4.50 16.30 -10.91
CA ALA A 3 -3.42 15.51 -10.36
C ALA A 3 -3.80 15.09 -8.94
N LYS A 4 -4.73 14.15 -8.78
CA LYS A 4 -5.02 13.59 -7.45
C LYS A 4 -5.73 12.24 -7.47
N GLY A 5 -5.21 11.30 -8.28
CA GLY A 5 -5.32 9.90 -7.88
C GLY A 5 -4.25 9.68 -6.80
N ASP A 6 -4.64 9.34 -5.58
CA ASP A 6 -3.68 8.92 -4.57
C ASP A 6 -2.97 7.66 -5.10
N TYR A 7 -1.72 7.79 -5.55
CA TYR A 7 -0.99 6.64 -6.05
C TYR A 7 -0.56 5.78 -4.86
N PHE A 8 -1.16 4.59 -4.74
CA PHE A 8 -0.82 3.58 -3.74
C PHE A 8 0.12 2.54 -4.33
N ALA A 9 1.18 2.23 -3.60
CA ALA A 9 2.09 1.12 -3.93
C ALA A 9 2.68 0.50 -2.67
N TYR A 10 3.20 -0.71 -2.78
CA TYR A 10 3.99 -1.32 -1.72
C TYR A 10 5.24 -2.00 -2.28
N ALA A 11 6.22 -2.23 -1.42
CA ALA A 11 7.41 -3.00 -1.70
C ALA A 11 7.72 -3.91 -0.50
N VAL A 12 8.13 -5.14 -0.79
CA VAL A 12 8.60 -6.09 0.21
C VAL A 12 10.13 -6.03 0.23
N CYS A 13 10.70 -5.81 1.41
CA CYS A 13 12.13 -5.68 1.60
C CYS A 13 12.59 -6.56 2.75
N ARG A 14 13.84 -7.03 2.71
CA ARG A 14 14.46 -7.69 3.87
C ARG A 14 14.80 -6.66 4.92
N THR A 15 14.60 -7.02 6.18
CA THR A 15 15.19 -6.36 7.35
C THR A 15 16.70 -6.24 7.19
N HIS A 16 17.30 -5.25 7.83
CA HIS A 16 18.74 -5.01 7.77
C HIS A 16 19.58 -6.22 8.21
N ASP A 17 19.12 -6.98 9.21
CA ASP A 17 19.77 -8.22 9.67
C ASP A 17 19.47 -9.42 8.77
N GLY A 18 18.50 -9.30 7.85
CA GLY A 18 18.12 -10.36 6.94
C GLY A 18 17.50 -11.57 7.62
N GLN A 19 16.85 -11.45 8.78
CA GLN A 19 16.08 -12.53 9.38
C GLN A 19 14.59 -12.45 9.04
N ALA A 20 14.08 -11.25 8.77
CA ALA A 20 12.68 -11.02 8.46
C ALA A 20 12.48 -10.15 7.21
N TRP A 21 11.22 -10.02 6.82
CA TRP A 21 10.71 -9.20 5.75
C TRP A 21 9.81 -8.10 6.31
N GLU A 22 9.88 -6.94 5.70
CA GLU A 22 9.09 -5.76 6.04
C GLU A 22 8.40 -5.26 4.78
N VAL A 23 7.24 -4.63 4.97
CA VAL A 23 6.47 -4.06 3.86
C VAL A 23 6.53 -2.55 3.97
N THR A 24 7.08 -1.89 2.95
CA THR A 24 7.02 -0.43 2.83
C THR A 24 5.88 -0.07 1.91
N THR A 25 5.01 0.81 2.37
CA THR A 25 3.85 1.33 1.64
C THR A 25 4.10 2.76 1.21
N LYS A 26 3.55 3.15 0.07
CA LYS A 26 3.58 4.49 -0.50
C LYS A 26 2.16 4.96 -0.74
N GLN A 27 1.85 6.16 -0.27
CA GLN A 27 0.61 6.87 -0.58
C GLN A 27 0.97 8.29 -1.03
N GLY A 28 0.83 8.56 -2.33
CA GLY A 28 1.26 9.83 -2.91
C GLY A 28 2.76 10.07 -2.71
N CYS A 29 3.13 11.09 -1.92
CA CYS A 29 4.52 11.39 -1.57
C CYS A 29 4.97 10.81 -0.22
N MET A 30 4.09 10.13 0.51
CA MET A 30 4.38 9.58 1.83
C MET A 30 4.80 8.12 1.73
N TYR A 31 5.82 7.76 2.50
CA TYR A 31 6.29 6.38 2.67
C TYR A 31 6.11 5.97 4.14
N ARG A 32 5.64 4.74 4.38
CA ARG A 32 5.46 4.21 5.73
C ARG A 32 5.70 2.71 5.76
N LEU A 33 6.29 2.22 6.84
CA LEU A 33 6.35 0.78 7.11
C LEU A 33 4.98 0.28 7.57
N LEU A 34 4.55 -0.88 7.07
CA LEU A 34 3.40 -1.59 7.61
C LEU A 34 3.82 -2.19 8.96
N ASP A 35 2.94 -2.12 9.95
CA ASP A 35 3.22 -2.60 11.30
C ASP A 35 3.29 -4.14 11.28
N GLY A 36 4.51 -4.68 11.19
CA GLY A 36 4.75 -6.13 11.11
C GLY A 36 6.13 -6.50 10.57
N CYS A 37 6.73 -7.53 11.17
CA CYS A 37 7.89 -8.23 10.63
C CYS A 37 7.48 -9.66 10.30
N TYR A 38 7.69 -10.07 9.05
CA TYR A 38 7.26 -11.36 8.53
C TYR A 38 8.47 -12.29 8.38
N LEU A 39 8.32 -13.56 8.74
CA LEU A 39 9.40 -14.54 8.55
C LEU A 39 9.46 -15.03 7.10
N ASP A 40 8.34 -14.94 6.40
CA ASP A 40 8.17 -15.42 5.04
C ASP A 40 7.90 -14.26 4.05
N HIS A 41 8.42 -14.42 2.84
CA HIS A 41 8.27 -13.40 1.79
C HIS A 41 6.84 -13.34 1.24
N ASP A 42 6.21 -14.49 1.02
CA ASP A 42 4.84 -14.57 0.51
C ASP A 42 3.86 -14.01 1.54
N GLU A 43 4.09 -14.23 2.84
CA GLU A 43 3.33 -13.60 3.92
C GLU A 43 3.45 -12.06 3.90
N ALA A 44 4.67 -11.54 3.75
CA ALA A 44 4.88 -10.09 3.59
C ALA A 44 4.21 -9.54 2.33
N ALA A 45 4.30 -10.27 1.21
CA ALA A 45 3.65 -9.89 -0.03
C ALA A 45 2.12 -9.86 0.13
N ALA A 46 1.54 -10.86 0.79
CA ALA A 46 0.11 -10.93 1.07
C ALA A 46 -0.35 -9.75 1.95
N ALA A 47 0.43 -9.37 2.96
CA ALA A 47 0.14 -8.19 3.79
C ALA A 47 0.16 -6.89 2.97
N GLY A 48 1.13 -6.74 2.06
CA GLY A 48 1.19 -5.61 1.14
C GLY A 48 0.00 -5.53 0.19
N VAL A 49 -0.42 -6.67 -0.37
CA VAL A 49 -1.64 -6.77 -1.21
C VAL A 49 -2.88 -6.41 -0.41
N ALA A 50 -3.03 -6.95 0.80
CA ALA A 50 -4.19 -6.68 1.65
C ALA A 50 -4.31 -5.18 1.97
N TRP A 51 -3.19 -4.52 2.28
CA TRP A 51 -3.18 -3.06 2.48
C TRP A 51 -3.57 -2.30 1.21
N LEU A 52 -3.04 -2.69 0.05
CA LEU A 52 -3.34 -2.02 -1.22
C LEU A 52 -4.83 -2.13 -1.56
N LEU A 53 -5.41 -3.32 -1.38
CA LEU A 53 -6.85 -3.56 -1.59
C LEU A 53 -7.71 -2.73 -0.61
N GLU A 54 -7.32 -2.61 0.66
CA GLU A 54 -8.03 -1.74 1.62
C GLU A 54 -8.06 -0.28 1.12
N LYS A 55 -6.97 0.22 0.54
CA LYS A 55 -6.91 1.61 0.05
C LYS A 55 -7.77 1.84 -1.18
N ILE A 56 -7.74 0.90 -2.12
CA ILE A 56 -8.56 0.97 -3.33
C ILE A 56 -10.06 0.88 -2.99
N ASP A 57 -10.44 0.02 -2.05
CA ASP A 57 -11.85 -0.13 -1.62
C ASP A 57 -12.36 1.10 -0.82
N ARG A 58 -11.47 1.78 -0.09
CA ARG A 58 -11.81 2.99 0.67
C ARG A 58 -11.83 4.27 -0.13
N GLU A 59 -11.28 4.30 -1.34
CA GLU A 59 -11.47 5.45 -2.22
C GLU A 59 -12.97 5.53 -2.55
N PRO A 60 -13.68 6.61 -2.19
CA PRO A 60 -15.00 6.83 -2.76
C PRO A 60 -14.77 6.90 -4.27
N ILE A 61 -15.38 5.99 -5.02
CA ILE A 61 -15.55 6.13 -6.46
C ILE A 61 -16.25 7.48 -6.61
N GLY A 62 -15.48 8.52 -6.93
CA GLY A 62 -15.95 9.89 -6.94
C GLY A 62 -17.19 9.98 -7.81
N ASP A 63 -18.26 10.47 -7.19
CA ASP A 63 -19.58 10.72 -7.73
C ASP A 63 -19.59 10.97 -9.25
N GLU A 64 -20.02 9.98 -10.02
CA GLU A 64 -20.53 10.16 -11.39
C GLU A 64 -21.95 10.76 -11.34
N GLU A 65 -22.19 11.77 -10.49
CA GLU A 65 -23.47 12.47 -10.34
C GLU A 65 -23.26 14.01 -10.31
N ALA A 66 -22.21 14.50 -10.97
CA ALA A 66 -21.91 15.94 -11.09
C ALA A 66 -21.79 16.45 -12.54
N TYR A 67 -22.48 15.82 -13.48
CA TYR A 67 -22.74 16.41 -14.81
C TYR A 67 -24.25 16.38 -15.10
N ARG A 68 -24.97 17.34 -14.52
CA ARG A 68 -26.27 17.80 -15.01
C ARG A 68 -26.10 18.96 -15.96
#